data_AF-A0A3D0ZGL2-F1
#
_entry.id   AF-A0A3D0ZGL2-F1
#
_cell.length_a   1.000
_cell.length_b   1.000
_cell.length_c   1.000
_cell.angle_alpha   90.00
_cell.angle_beta   90.00
_cell.angle_gamma   90.00
#
_symmetry.space_group_name_H-M   'P 1'
#
loop_
_entity.id
_entity.type
_entity.pdbx_description
1 polymer ?
#
loop_
_entity_poly.entity_id
_entity_poly.type
_entity_poly.pdbx_seq_one_letter_code
_entity_poly.pdbx_strand_id
1 'polypeptide(L)'
;QLSEELRSWLAFADQKAVEVKTLASYLADPASAKAAIDEASAVIAARATAVGVRRDDVRARTEALTAADFSRSAYAVREAAQEEALHLPPLPTTTIGSFPQTSEIRSARARNNKGDLTNEQYEQLMKDEIKRVVELQEELGYDVLVHGEPERNDMVQYFAE
;
A
#
# COMPACT_ATOMS: atom_id res chain seq x y z
N GLN A 1 -9.91 1.85 15.86
CA GLN A 1 -8.92 2.52 16.73
C GLN A 1 -7.70 1.61 16.87
N LEU A 2 -6.48 2.13 16.95
CA LEU A 2 -5.27 1.31 17.17
C LEU A 2 -5.32 0.64 18.55
N SER A 3 -4.78 -0.58 18.68
CA SER A 3 -4.67 -1.27 19.97
C SER A 3 -3.72 -0.53 20.93
N GLU A 4 -3.86 -0.75 22.23
CA GLU A 4 -2.95 -0.18 23.24
C GLU A 4 -1.51 -0.64 23.04
N GLU A 5 -1.32 -1.91 22.74
CA GLU A 5 -0.02 -2.49 22.42
C GLU A 5 0.63 -1.75 21.24
N LEU A 6 -0.07 -1.56 20.12
CA LEU A 6 0.48 -0.86 18.97
C LEU A 6 0.74 0.62 19.27
N ARG A 7 -0.14 1.28 20.03
CA ARG A 7 0.10 2.67 20.48
C ARG A 7 1.37 2.78 21.32
N SER A 8 1.67 1.80 22.17
CA SER A 8 2.90 1.80 22.98
C SER A 8 4.18 1.81 22.14
N TRP A 9 4.13 1.28 20.91
CA TRP A 9 5.30 1.21 20.02
C TRP A 9 5.57 2.50 19.24
N LEU A 10 4.64 3.46 19.30
CA LEU A 10 4.64 4.64 18.46
C LEU A 10 4.99 5.89 19.27
N ALA A 11 5.83 6.74 18.69
CA ALA A 11 6.12 8.07 19.19
C ALA A 11 6.07 9.06 18.02
N PHE A 12 5.13 10.02 18.07
CA PHE A 12 5.04 11.10 17.09
C PHE A 12 5.81 12.33 17.59
N ALA A 13 5.63 13.49 16.96
CA ALA A 13 6.45 14.67 17.22
C ALA A 13 6.50 15.06 18.72
N ASP A 14 5.35 15.11 19.39
CA ASP A 14 5.28 15.50 20.80
C ASP A 14 5.97 14.49 21.72
N GLN A 15 5.75 13.19 21.49
CA GLN A 15 6.42 12.13 22.25
C GLN A 15 7.93 12.16 22.02
N LYS A 16 8.38 12.41 20.78
CA LYS A 16 9.81 12.52 20.45
C LYS A 16 10.51 13.68 21.15
N ALA A 17 9.83 14.81 21.33
CA ALA A 17 10.37 15.91 22.12
C ALA A 17 10.58 15.51 23.60
N VAL A 18 9.64 14.73 24.16
CA VAL A 18 9.78 14.16 25.50
C VAL A 18 10.92 13.14 25.54
N GLU A 19 11.04 12.24 24.56
CA GLU A 19 12.13 11.24 24.48
C GLU A 19 13.51 11.89 24.51
N VAL A 20 13.73 12.95 23.72
CA VAL A 20 15.01 13.68 23.70
C VAL A 20 15.33 14.28 25.07
N LYS A 21 14.34 14.89 25.73
CA LYS A 21 14.50 15.41 27.10
C LYS A 21 14.80 14.30 28.09
N THR A 22 14.10 13.17 28.01
CA THR A 22 14.32 12.01 28.89
C THR A 22 15.74 11.46 28.75
N LEU A 23 16.25 11.33 27.52
CA LEU A 23 17.61 10.89 27.26
C LEU A 23 18.65 11.89 27.80
N ALA A 24 18.43 13.19 27.58
CA ALA A 24 19.31 14.23 28.11
C ALA A 24 19.36 14.21 29.65
N SER A 25 18.21 14.04 30.30
CA SER A 25 18.12 13.88 31.76
C SER A 25 18.84 12.61 32.22
N TYR A 26 18.67 11.48 31.53
CA TYR A 26 19.34 10.22 31.85
C TYR A 26 20.87 10.33 31.77
N LEU A 27 21.39 11.03 30.76
CA LEU A 27 22.83 11.27 30.60
C LEU A 27 23.41 12.17 31.70
N ALA A 28 22.63 13.13 32.18
CA ALA A 28 23.04 14.01 33.27
C ALA A 28 22.97 13.31 34.63
N ASP A 29 21.88 12.57 34.89
CA ASP A 29 21.67 11.75 36.08
C ASP A 29 20.81 10.53 35.71
N PRO A 30 21.37 9.31 35.65
CA PRO A 30 20.64 8.11 35.31
C PRO A 30 19.43 7.83 36.21
N ALA A 31 19.48 8.23 37.49
CA ALA A 31 18.36 8.02 38.41
C ALA A 31 17.14 8.87 38.04
N SER A 32 17.35 10.06 37.46
CA SER A 32 16.30 11.02 37.12
C SER A 32 15.33 10.54 36.03
N ALA A 33 15.75 9.59 35.20
CA ALA A 33 14.99 9.08 34.06
C ALA A 33 14.88 7.55 34.05
N LYS A 34 15.36 6.86 35.10
CA LYS A 34 15.42 5.39 35.15
C LYS A 34 14.07 4.72 34.83
N ALA A 35 12.98 5.18 35.44
CA ALA A 35 11.66 4.58 35.24
C ALA A 35 11.20 4.64 33.77
N ALA A 36 11.38 5.79 33.11
CA ALA A 36 11.02 5.97 31.71
C ALA A 36 11.89 5.11 30.77
N ILE A 37 13.18 4.95 31.10
CA ILE A 37 14.09 4.08 30.34
C ILE A 37 13.74 2.60 30.54
N ASP A 38 13.42 2.18 31.75
CA ASP A 38 13.00 0.81 32.05
C ASP A 38 11.68 0.48 31.31
N GLU A 39 10.71 1.40 31.31
CA GLU A 39 9.45 1.27 30.57
C GLU A 39 9.70 1.13 29.06
N ALA A 40 10.49 2.04 28.46
CA ALA A 40 10.82 1.98 27.05
C ALA A 40 11.53 0.67 26.68
N SER A 41 12.43 0.19 27.54
CA SER A 41 13.13 -1.08 27.36
C SER A 41 12.16 -2.27 27.36
N ALA A 42 11.19 -2.28 28.27
CA ALA A 42 10.16 -3.31 28.33
C ALA A 42 9.28 -3.32 27.08
N VAL A 43 8.86 -2.14 26.59
CA VAL A 43 8.07 -2.01 25.35
C VAL A 43 8.84 -2.52 24.14
N ILE A 44 10.12 -2.19 24.00
CA ILE A 44 10.98 -2.66 22.90
C ILE A 44 11.12 -4.19 22.94
N ALA A 45 11.34 -4.76 24.12
CA ALA A 45 11.45 -6.21 24.30
C ALA A 45 10.14 -6.93 23.94
N ALA A 46 8.99 -6.41 24.40
CA ALA A 46 7.68 -6.98 24.08
C ALA A 46 7.39 -6.95 22.57
N ARG A 47 7.67 -5.82 21.90
CA ARG A 47 7.49 -5.67 20.44
C ARG A 47 8.30 -6.71 19.66
N ALA A 48 9.52 -7.01 20.08
CA ALA A 48 10.39 -7.96 19.38
C ALA A 48 9.80 -9.38 19.31
N THR A 49 8.92 -9.73 20.25
CA THR A 49 8.24 -11.04 20.33
C THR A 49 6.78 -11.01 19.88
N ALA A 50 6.25 -9.84 19.50
CA ALA A 50 4.84 -9.69 19.17
C ALA A 50 4.44 -10.43 17.88
N VAL A 51 3.19 -10.90 17.86
CA VAL A 51 2.61 -11.61 16.70
C VAL A 51 2.66 -10.69 15.47
N GLY A 52 3.08 -11.25 14.34
CA GLY A 52 3.20 -10.52 13.07
C GLY A 52 4.51 -9.75 12.88
N VAL A 53 5.28 -9.47 13.94
CA VAL A 53 6.63 -8.85 13.82
C VAL A 53 7.64 -9.87 13.29
N ARG A 54 7.55 -11.11 13.75
CA ARG A 54 8.33 -12.24 13.23
C ARG A 54 7.40 -13.27 12.62
N ARG A 55 7.46 -13.40 11.29
CA ARG A 55 6.71 -14.37 10.50
C ARG A 55 7.66 -15.36 9.83
N ASP A 56 7.68 -16.59 10.32
CA ASP A 56 8.60 -17.63 9.83
C ASP A 56 8.28 -18.03 8.39
N ASP A 57 7.01 -18.00 7.98
CA ASP A 57 6.57 -18.26 6.61
C ASP A 57 7.12 -17.21 5.62
N VAL A 58 7.08 -15.94 6.01
CA VAL A 58 7.65 -14.83 5.21
C VAL A 58 9.17 -14.96 5.13
N ARG A 59 9.83 -15.26 6.25
CA ARG A 59 11.29 -15.44 6.29
C ARG A 59 11.76 -16.59 5.42
N ALA A 60 11.15 -17.76 5.58
CA ALA A 60 11.44 -18.94 4.77
C ALA A 60 11.26 -18.65 3.27
N ARG A 61 10.19 -17.93 2.91
CA ARG A 61 9.96 -17.50 1.51
C ARG A 61 11.06 -16.55 1.02
N THR A 62 11.48 -15.58 1.84
CA THR A 62 12.54 -14.64 1.45
C THR A 62 13.92 -15.29 1.37
N GLU A 63 14.20 -16.26 2.24
CA GLU A 63 15.46 -17.03 2.26
C GLU A 63 15.56 -17.98 1.06
N ALA A 64 14.43 -18.46 0.54
CA ALA A 64 14.37 -19.33 -0.63
C ALA A 64 14.57 -18.59 -1.97
N LEU A 65 14.66 -17.25 -1.97
CA LEU A 65 14.85 -16.48 -3.19
C LEU A 65 16.23 -16.75 -3.81
N THR A 66 16.22 -16.98 -5.11
CA THR A 66 17.41 -17.24 -5.94
C THR A 66 17.62 -16.09 -6.92
N ALA A 67 18.80 -16.02 -7.55
CA ALA A 67 19.06 -15.04 -8.60
C ALA A 67 18.08 -15.16 -9.79
N ALA A 68 17.54 -16.35 -10.03
CA ALA A 68 16.59 -16.59 -11.12
C ALA A 68 15.27 -15.82 -10.91
N ASP A 69 14.83 -15.65 -9.66
CA ASP A 69 13.57 -14.97 -9.30
C ASP A 69 13.57 -13.47 -9.64
N PHE A 70 14.76 -12.89 -9.87
CA PHE A 70 14.95 -11.48 -10.22
C PHE A 70 15.25 -11.26 -11.70
N SER A 71 15.23 -12.33 -12.50
CA SER A 71 15.59 -12.27 -13.91
C SER A 71 14.43 -12.67 -14.81
N ARG A 72 14.42 -12.11 -16.02
CA ARG A 72 13.53 -12.51 -17.11
C ARG A 72 14.40 -12.99 -18.28
N SER A 73 13.82 -13.76 -19.21
CA SER A 73 14.49 -14.13 -20.47
C SER A 73 14.98 -12.89 -21.23
N ALA A 74 15.94 -13.03 -22.14
CA ALA A 74 16.48 -11.90 -22.90
C ALA A 74 15.36 -11.09 -23.61
N TYR A 75 15.54 -9.77 -23.74
CA TYR A 75 14.52 -8.88 -24.30
C TYR A 75 14.00 -9.36 -25.66
N ALA A 76 14.89 -9.72 -26.60
CA ALA A 76 14.50 -10.18 -27.93
C ALA A 76 13.57 -11.41 -27.92
N VAL A 77 13.71 -12.30 -26.93
CA VAL A 77 12.80 -13.46 -26.77
C VAL A 77 11.42 -13.00 -26.30
N ARG A 78 11.37 -12.01 -25.40
CA ARG A 78 10.11 -11.47 -24.87
C ARG A 78 9.40 -10.61 -25.89
N GLU A 79 10.14 -9.78 -26.61
CA GLU A 79 9.65 -8.89 -27.66
C GLU A 79 8.95 -9.69 -28.76
N ALA A 80 9.57 -10.77 -29.27
CA ALA A 80 8.95 -11.63 -30.28
C ALA A 80 7.63 -12.25 -29.79
N ALA A 81 7.58 -12.73 -28.54
CA ALA A 81 6.37 -13.29 -27.95
C ALA A 81 5.29 -12.23 -27.68
N GLN A 82 5.69 -11.00 -27.34
CA GLN A 82 4.78 -9.88 -27.11
C GLN A 82 4.16 -9.39 -28.43
N GLU A 83 4.95 -9.33 -29.50
CA GLU A 83 4.49 -8.97 -30.85
C GLU A 83 3.43 -9.95 -31.36
N GLU A 84 3.68 -11.26 -31.18
CA GLU A 84 2.72 -12.32 -31.55
C GLU A 84 1.43 -12.27 -30.71
N ALA A 85 1.52 -11.88 -29.44
CA ALA A 85 0.36 -11.86 -28.54
C ALA A 85 -0.49 -10.58 -28.65
N LEU A 86 0.15 -9.43 -28.86
CA LEU A 86 -0.50 -8.12 -28.71
C LEU A 86 -0.80 -7.45 -30.06
N HIS A 87 -0.07 -7.76 -31.13
CA HIS A 87 -0.27 -7.20 -32.47
C HIS A 87 -0.40 -5.66 -32.50
N LEU A 88 0.46 -4.98 -31.74
CA LEU A 88 0.40 -3.52 -31.61
C LEU A 88 0.87 -2.83 -32.89
N PRO A 89 0.23 -1.71 -33.30
CA PRO A 89 0.71 -0.96 -34.45
C PRO A 89 2.03 -0.24 -34.14
N PRO A 90 2.75 0.25 -35.17
CA PRO A 90 3.84 1.19 -34.94
C PRO A 90 3.34 2.42 -34.17
N LEU A 91 4.09 2.80 -33.13
CA LEU A 91 3.74 3.89 -32.19
C LEU A 91 2.41 3.63 -31.44
N PRO A 92 2.30 2.53 -30.67
CA PRO A 92 1.08 2.24 -29.93
C PRO A 92 0.84 3.29 -28.84
N THR A 93 -0.43 3.61 -28.63
CA THR A 93 -0.92 4.64 -27.73
C THR A 93 -1.53 4.01 -26.48
N THR A 94 -1.29 4.63 -25.33
CA THR A 94 -1.86 4.22 -24.04
C THR A 94 -1.86 5.40 -23.06
N THR A 95 -2.45 5.19 -21.88
CA THR A 95 -2.36 6.11 -20.73
C THR A 95 -1.71 5.40 -19.54
N ILE A 96 -1.40 6.13 -18.47
CA ILE A 96 -0.56 5.59 -17.38
C ILE A 96 -1.36 4.82 -16.31
N GLY A 97 -2.67 4.99 -16.20
CA GLY A 97 -3.49 4.30 -15.19
C GLY A 97 -4.76 5.07 -14.80
N SER A 98 -4.67 5.93 -13.80
CA SER A 98 -5.83 6.62 -13.22
C SER A 98 -6.55 7.53 -14.21
N PHE A 99 -7.89 7.50 -14.18
CA PHE A 99 -8.77 8.48 -14.81
C PHE A 99 -9.34 9.46 -13.76
N PRO A 100 -9.95 10.59 -14.17
CA PRO A 100 -10.46 11.60 -13.24
C PRO A 100 -11.44 11.01 -12.21
N GLN A 101 -11.13 11.18 -10.92
CA GLN A 101 -12.08 10.82 -9.86
C GLN A 101 -13.23 11.83 -9.80
N THR A 102 -14.42 11.37 -10.14
CA THR A 102 -15.65 12.17 -10.12
C THR A 102 -16.20 12.34 -8.70
N SER A 103 -17.15 13.26 -8.53
CA SER A 103 -17.90 13.42 -7.27
C SER A 103 -18.64 12.14 -6.89
N GLU A 104 -19.14 11.42 -7.88
CA GLU A 104 -19.93 10.20 -7.74
C GLU A 104 -19.07 9.08 -7.17
N ILE A 105 -17.86 8.87 -7.71
CA ILE A 105 -16.90 7.87 -7.22
C ILE A 105 -16.51 8.16 -5.76
N ARG A 106 -16.17 9.41 -5.46
CA ARG A 106 -15.81 9.81 -4.08
C ARG A 106 -16.96 9.60 -3.11
N SER A 107 -18.18 9.92 -3.53
CA SER A 107 -19.40 9.72 -2.73
C SER A 107 -19.70 8.24 -2.51
N ALA A 108 -19.60 7.41 -3.56
CA ALA A 108 -19.81 5.96 -3.47
C ALA A 108 -18.83 5.31 -2.48
N ARG A 109 -17.54 5.66 -2.56
CA ARG A 109 -16.51 5.17 -1.64
C ARG A 109 -16.80 5.59 -0.19
N ALA A 110 -17.12 6.86 0.02
CA ALA A 110 -17.44 7.37 1.36
C ALA A 110 -18.68 6.69 1.97
N ARG A 111 -19.70 6.40 1.16
CA ARG A 111 -20.92 5.70 1.58
C ARG A 111 -20.66 4.22 1.87
N ASN A 112 -19.87 3.54 1.05
CA ASN A 112 -19.46 2.16 1.31
C ASN A 112 -18.69 2.04 2.63
N ASN A 113 -17.71 2.93 2.87
CA ASN A 113 -16.92 2.94 4.10
C ASN A 113 -17.76 3.23 5.36
N LYS A 114 -18.92 3.89 5.21
CA LYS A 114 -19.88 4.14 6.30
C LYS A 114 -20.91 3.02 6.48
N GLY A 115 -20.99 2.08 5.53
CA GLY A 115 -22.03 1.05 5.49
C GLY A 115 -23.38 1.53 4.91
N ASP A 116 -23.42 2.72 4.29
CA ASP A 116 -24.61 3.27 3.62
C ASP A 116 -24.84 2.69 2.20
N LEU A 117 -23.87 1.92 1.71
CA LEU A 117 -23.94 1.08 0.51
C LEU A 117 -23.49 -0.32 0.88
N THR A 118 -24.12 -1.34 0.28
CA THR A 118 -23.58 -2.71 0.36
C THR A 118 -22.34 -2.84 -0.53
N ASN A 119 -21.51 -3.83 -0.23
CA ASN A 119 -20.33 -4.12 -1.04
C ASN A 119 -20.72 -4.42 -2.50
N GLU A 120 -21.82 -5.12 -2.74
CA GLU A 120 -22.32 -5.46 -4.07
C GLU A 120 -22.77 -4.20 -4.84
N GLN A 121 -23.41 -3.25 -4.15
CA GLN A 121 -23.80 -1.98 -4.74
C GLN A 121 -22.57 -1.13 -5.10
N TYR A 122 -21.58 -1.07 -4.22
CA TYR A 122 -20.33 -0.38 -4.48
C TYR A 122 -19.56 -1.03 -5.65
N GLU A 123 -19.45 -2.35 -5.67
CA GLU A 123 -18.81 -3.11 -6.74
C GLU A 123 -19.47 -2.85 -8.10
N GLN A 124 -20.81 -2.81 -8.14
CA GLN A 124 -21.53 -2.50 -9.37
C GLN A 124 -21.22 -1.08 -9.87
N LEU A 125 -21.20 -0.08 -8.98
CA LEU A 125 -20.82 1.29 -9.35
C LEU A 125 -19.39 1.39 -9.88
N MET A 126 -18.45 0.62 -9.32
CA MET A 126 -17.08 0.57 -9.81
C MET A 126 -17.00 -0.10 -11.20
N LYS A 127 -17.75 -1.19 -11.42
CA LYS A 127 -17.86 -1.83 -12.74
C LYS A 127 -18.44 -0.90 -13.80
N ASP A 128 -19.47 -0.14 -13.45
CA ASP A 128 -20.09 0.83 -14.37
C ASP A 128 -19.11 1.94 -14.76
N GLU A 129 -18.31 2.42 -13.81
CA GLU A 129 -17.27 3.41 -14.08
C GLU A 129 -16.10 2.85 -14.91
N ILE A 130 -15.64 1.62 -14.61
CA ILE A 130 -14.63 0.94 -15.42
C ILE A 130 -15.13 0.78 -16.86
N LYS A 131 -16.39 0.37 -17.04
CA LYS A 131 -17.01 0.25 -18.36
C LYS A 131 -16.99 1.60 -19.10
N ARG A 132 -17.41 2.68 -18.44
CA ARG A 132 -17.40 4.03 -19.03
C ARG A 132 -15.99 4.47 -19.47
N VAL A 133 -14.98 4.17 -18.66
CA VAL A 133 -13.57 4.50 -18.95
C VAL A 133 -13.04 3.66 -20.12
N VAL A 134 -13.37 2.38 -20.18
CA VAL A 134 -13.00 1.50 -21.30
C VAL A 134 -13.66 1.98 -22.59
N GLU A 135 -14.97 2.21 -22.59
CA GLU A 135 -15.72 2.69 -23.77
C GLU A 135 -15.14 4.01 -24.30
N LEU A 136 -14.78 4.95 -23.42
CA LEU A 136 -14.13 6.20 -23.83
C LEU A 136 -12.77 5.97 -24.50
N GLN A 137 -11.95 5.07 -23.97
CA GLN A 137 -10.63 4.80 -24.56
C GLN A 137 -10.75 4.08 -25.92
N GLU A 138 -11.72 3.20 -26.07
CA GLU A 138 -12.05 2.56 -27.36
C GLU A 138 -12.50 3.59 -28.39
N GLU A 139 -13.37 4.54 -28.01
CA GLU A 139 -13.81 5.65 -28.86
C GLU A 139 -12.64 6.54 -29.31
N LEU A 140 -11.68 6.78 -28.40
CA LEU A 140 -10.48 7.57 -28.67
C LEU A 140 -9.42 6.81 -29.47
N GLY A 141 -9.58 5.50 -29.67
CA GLY A 141 -8.66 4.66 -30.44
C GLY A 141 -7.36 4.33 -29.73
N TYR A 142 -7.35 4.18 -28.40
CA TYR A 142 -6.17 3.70 -27.68
C TYR A 142 -5.88 2.22 -27.95
N ASP A 143 -4.60 1.86 -28.06
CA ASP A 143 -4.16 0.50 -28.36
C ASP A 143 -4.08 -0.39 -27.11
N VAL A 144 -3.71 0.19 -25.96
CA VAL A 144 -3.65 -0.49 -24.67
C VAL A 144 -4.45 0.30 -23.64
N LEU A 145 -5.45 -0.36 -23.06
CA LEU A 145 -6.43 0.27 -22.18
C LEU A 145 -6.05 0.11 -20.70
N VAL A 146 -6.52 1.03 -19.88
CA VAL A 146 -6.47 0.95 -18.41
C VAL A 146 -7.90 1.03 -17.84
N HIS A 147 -8.13 0.52 -16.62
CA HIS A 147 -9.47 0.53 -16.03
C HIS A 147 -9.82 1.84 -15.30
N GLY A 148 -8.85 2.75 -15.14
CA GLY A 148 -9.06 4.07 -14.57
C GLY A 148 -8.93 4.17 -13.05
N GLU A 149 -8.72 3.06 -12.34
CA GLU A 149 -8.54 3.00 -10.88
C GLU A 149 -9.63 3.70 -10.04
N PRO A 150 -10.94 3.60 -10.38
CA PRO A 150 -11.99 4.29 -9.64
C PRO A 150 -12.12 3.79 -8.19
N GLU A 151 -11.72 2.55 -7.92
CA GLU A 151 -11.78 1.92 -6.60
C GLU A 151 -10.69 2.42 -5.65
N ARG A 152 -9.60 2.99 -6.17
CA ARG A 152 -8.40 3.32 -5.39
C ARG A 152 -8.38 4.78 -4.99
N ASN A 153 -8.17 5.07 -3.71
CA ASN A 153 -7.99 6.45 -3.25
C ASN A 153 -6.52 6.88 -3.24
N ASP A 154 -5.66 5.98 -2.77
CA ASP A 154 -4.23 6.18 -2.61
C ASP A 154 -3.51 4.87 -2.95
N MET A 155 -2.41 4.98 -3.69
CA MET A 155 -1.70 3.82 -4.23
C MET A 155 -0.88 3.05 -3.20
N VAL A 156 -0.74 3.53 -1.96
CA VAL A 156 -0.07 2.82 -0.87
C VAL A 156 -1.11 2.24 0.09
N GLN A 157 -2.08 3.07 0.49
CA GLN A 157 -3.16 2.66 1.39
C GLN A 157 -3.95 1.47 0.81
N TYR A 158 -4.25 1.49 -0.49
CA TYR A 158 -5.05 0.44 -1.14
C TYR A 158 -4.41 -0.96 -1.07
N PHE A 159 -3.07 -1.07 -1.07
CA PHE A 159 -2.42 -2.37 -0.91
C PHE A 159 -2.22 -2.78 0.55
N ALA A 160 -2.32 -1.83 1.47
CA ALA A 160 -2.09 -2.07 2.89
C ALA A 160 -3.35 -2.50 3.65
N GLU A 161 -4.54 -2.08 3.18
CA GLU A 161 -5.86 -2.44 3.71
C GLU A 161 -6.33 -3.82 3.22
#